data_AF-A0A8B3LIX6-F1
#
_entry.id   AF-A0A8B3LIX6-F1
#
_cell.length_a   1.000
_cell.length_b   1.000
_cell.length_c   1.000
_cell.angle_alpha   90.00
_cell.angle_beta   90.00
_cell.angle_gamma   90.00
#
_symmetry.space_group_name_H-M   'P 1'
#
loop_
_entity.id
_entity.type
_entity.pdbx_description
1 polymer ?
#
loop_
_entity_poly.entity_id
_entity_poly.type
_entity_poly.pdbx_seq_one_letter_code
_entity_poly.pdbx_strand_id
1 'polypeptide(L)'
;AQTVLANHLPKRLAQSIAERTGIDGNLADLSDAQMKTIAAAVNDWRIKPAGSEGYRTAEVTLGGVDTNGLDQKTMQAKSVPGLFFIGEVVDVTGWLGGYNFQWAWSSGWVAGQAA
;
A
#
# COMPACT_ATOMS: atom_id res chain seq x y z
N ALA A 1 -31.35 7.34 -2.62
CA ALA A 1 -30.19 6.78 -1.87
C ALA A 1 -29.14 7.82 -1.43
N GLN A 2 -28.74 8.76 -2.31
CA GLN A 2 -27.67 9.74 -2.06
C GLN A 2 -27.74 10.46 -0.71
N THR A 3 -28.88 11.06 -0.36
CA THR A 3 -29.05 11.88 0.85
C THR A 3 -28.69 11.12 2.12
N VAL A 4 -29.07 9.84 2.20
CA VAL A 4 -28.81 9.00 3.37
C VAL A 4 -27.35 8.54 3.39
N LEU A 5 -26.79 8.15 2.23
CA LEU A 5 -25.38 7.79 2.12
C LEU A 5 -24.45 8.96 2.48
N ALA A 6 -24.84 10.19 2.16
CA ALA A 6 -24.06 11.39 2.47
C ALA A 6 -23.96 11.70 3.97
N ASN A 7 -24.77 11.04 4.83
CA ASN A 7 -24.62 11.12 6.27
C ASN A 7 -23.46 10.25 6.79
N HIS A 8 -22.97 9.31 5.99
CA HIS A 8 -21.90 8.36 6.36
C HIS A 8 -20.66 8.49 5.48
N LEU A 9 -20.80 9.03 4.27
CA LEU A 9 -19.75 9.12 3.27
C LEU A 9 -19.56 10.56 2.81
N PRO A 10 -18.37 10.93 2.29
CA PRO A 10 -18.18 12.21 1.62
C PRO A 10 -19.25 12.43 0.53
N LYS A 11 -19.86 13.62 0.49
CA LYS A 11 -21.02 13.92 -0.38
C LYS A 11 -20.81 13.54 -1.85
N ARG A 12 -19.61 13.80 -2.39
CA ARG A 12 -19.26 13.45 -3.78
C ARG A 12 -19.18 11.94 -4.02
N LEU A 13 -18.69 11.19 -3.03
CA LEU A 13 -18.65 9.73 -3.09
C LEU A 13 -20.05 9.13 -3.01
N ALA A 14 -20.88 9.62 -2.08
CA ALA A 14 -22.28 9.22 -1.95
C ALA A 14 -23.07 9.44 -3.26
N GLN A 15 -22.86 10.59 -3.91
CA GLN A 15 -23.44 10.89 -5.21
C GLN A 15 -22.98 9.90 -6.29
N SER A 16 -21.66 9.70 -6.43
CA SER A 16 -21.11 8.77 -7.43
C SER A 16 -21.60 7.33 -7.24
N ILE A 17 -21.76 6.87 -6.00
CA ILE A 17 -22.31 5.54 -5.70
C ILE A 17 -23.79 5.46 -6.10
N ALA A 18 -24.59 6.48 -5.79
CA ALA A 18 -25.99 6.52 -6.19
C ALA A 18 -26.15 6.51 -7.71
N GLU A 19 -25.35 7.30 -8.43
CA GLU A 19 -25.33 7.34 -9.90
C GLU A 19 -24.90 5.99 -10.50
N ARG A 20 -23.87 5.34 -9.94
CA ARG A 20 -23.36 4.05 -10.44
C ARG A 20 -24.33 2.89 -10.23
N THR A 21 -25.12 2.92 -9.15
CA THR A 21 -26.12 1.87 -8.89
C THR A 21 -27.42 2.10 -9.66
N GLY A 22 -27.69 3.34 -10.10
CA GLY A 22 -28.94 3.69 -10.79
C GLY A 22 -30.18 3.60 -9.91
N ILE A 23 -30.01 3.48 -8.59
CA ILE A 23 -31.12 3.33 -7.64
C ILE A 23 -31.50 4.70 -7.08
N ASP A 24 -32.71 5.14 -7.43
CA ASP A 24 -33.30 6.39 -6.98
C ASP A 24 -34.64 6.16 -6.24
N GLY A 25 -35.17 7.22 -5.63
CA GLY A 25 -36.41 7.22 -4.86
C GLY A 25 -36.22 7.38 -3.36
N ASN A 26 -37.33 7.36 -2.63
CA ASN A 26 -37.31 7.48 -1.17
C ASN A 26 -36.73 6.19 -0.56
N LEU A 27 -36.02 6.35 0.55
CA LEU A 27 -35.44 5.20 1.27
C LEU A 27 -36.50 4.16 1.65
N ALA A 28 -37.70 4.61 2.04
CA ALA A 28 -38.80 3.75 2.47
C ALA A 28 -39.34 2.86 1.33
N ASP A 29 -39.09 3.22 0.07
CA ASP A 29 -39.60 2.51 -1.11
C ASP A 29 -38.58 1.51 -1.68
N LEU A 30 -37.38 1.43 -1.10
CA LEU A 30 -36.32 0.54 -1.59
C LEU A 30 -36.54 -0.90 -1.14
N SER A 31 -36.49 -1.83 -2.09
CA SER A 31 -36.48 -3.26 -1.80
C SER A 31 -35.16 -3.72 -1.15
N ASP A 32 -35.22 -4.84 -0.44
CA ASP A 32 -34.02 -5.50 0.11
C ASP A 32 -32.94 -5.78 -0.94
N ALA A 33 -33.35 -6.12 -2.17
CA ALA A 33 -32.42 -6.37 -3.28
C ALA A 33 -31.68 -5.09 -3.69
N GLN A 34 -32.39 -3.97 -3.79
CA GLN A 34 -31.78 -2.66 -4.05
C GLN A 34 -30.86 -2.23 -2.90
N MET A 35 -31.30 -2.43 -1.66
CA MET A 35 -30.49 -2.12 -0.47
C MET A 35 -29.18 -2.92 -0.45
N LYS A 36 -29.23 -4.23 -0.75
CA LYS A 36 -28.05 -5.10 -0.86
C LYS A 36 -27.11 -4.65 -1.97
N THR A 37 -27.66 -4.22 -3.11
CA THR A 37 -26.87 -3.68 -4.23
C THR A 37 -26.11 -2.43 -3.82
N ILE A 38 -26.77 -1.49 -3.14
CA ILE A 38 -26.12 -0.28 -2.61
C ILE A 38 -25.05 -0.65 -1.57
N ALA A 39 -25.36 -1.56 -0.64
CA ALA A 39 -24.43 -1.98 0.41
C ALA A 39 -23.16 -2.61 -0.18
N ALA A 40 -23.29 -3.44 -1.22
CA ALA A 40 -22.15 -4.00 -1.95
C ALA A 40 -21.36 -2.92 -2.69
N ALA A 41 -22.02 -1.93 -3.29
CA ALA A 41 -21.34 -0.81 -3.97
C ALA A 41 -20.50 0.05 -3.01
N VAL A 42 -20.86 0.10 -1.72
CA VAL A 42 -20.09 0.80 -0.68
C VAL A 42 -18.97 -0.09 -0.11
N ASN A 43 -19.33 -1.30 0.32
CA ASN A 43 -18.46 -2.11 1.18
C ASN A 43 -17.63 -3.15 0.44
N ASP A 44 -18.02 -3.51 -0.79
CA ASP A 44 -17.29 -4.46 -1.63
C ASP A 44 -16.81 -3.81 -2.94
N TRP A 45 -16.32 -2.57 -2.83
CA TRP A 45 -15.88 -1.81 -4.00
C TRP A 45 -14.59 -2.41 -4.59
N ARG A 46 -14.75 -3.11 -5.71
CA ARG A 46 -13.64 -3.60 -6.54
C ARG A 46 -13.18 -2.53 -7.52
N ILE A 47 -11.91 -2.14 -7.42
CA ILE A 47 -11.23 -1.23 -8.33
C ILE A 47 -10.11 -2.01 -9.02
N LYS A 48 -10.01 -1.85 -10.34
CA LYS A 48 -8.85 -2.33 -11.11
C LYS A 48 -7.93 -1.14 -11.37
N PRO A 49 -6.79 -1.00 -10.67
CA PRO A 49 -5.82 0.05 -10.98
C PRO A 49 -5.28 -0.11 -12.40
N ALA A 50 -5.01 1.01 -13.08
CA ALA A 50 -4.39 0.98 -14.41
C ALA A 50 -2.89 0.66 -14.36
N GLY A 51 -2.23 0.99 -13.24
CA GLY A 51 -0.80 0.83 -13.00
C GLY A 51 -0.38 1.59 -11.73
N SER A 52 0.92 1.64 -11.45
CA SER A 52 1.49 2.52 -10.43
C SER A 52 1.99 3.83 -11.06
N GLU A 53 2.16 4.87 -10.25
CA GLU A 53 2.70 6.16 -10.71
C GLU A 53 4.20 6.14 -11.02
N GLY A 54 4.89 5.05 -10.66
CA GLY A 54 6.32 4.86 -10.88
C GLY A 54 7.22 5.60 -9.89
N TYR A 55 8.53 5.57 -10.15
CA TYR A 55 9.57 5.99 -9.19
C TYR A 55 9.58 7.46 -8.83
N ARG A 56 8.97 8.33 -9.64
CA ARG A 56 8.90 9.76 -9.31
C ARG A 56 7.98 10.04 -8.11
N THR A 57 7.01 9.16 -7.85
CA THR A 57 6.11 9.27 -6.69
C THR A 57 6.35 8.16 -5.66
N ALA A 58 6.98 7.05 -6.02
CA ALA A 58 7.25 5.96 -5.08
C ALA A 58 8.13 6.45 -3.91
N GLU A 59 7.76 6.06 -2.68
CA GLU A 59 8.54 6.40 -1.48
C GLU A 59 9.70 5.42 -1.23
N VAL A 60 9.64 4.23 -1.83
CA VAL A 60 10.61 3.14 -1.62
C VAL A 60 10.67 2.22 -2.84
N THR A 61 11.82 1.59 -3.04
CA THR A 61 12.06 0.57 -4.06
C THR A 61 11.85 -0.85 -3.50
N LEU A 62 11.03 -1.66 -4.18
CA LEU A 62 10.94 -3.10 -3.92
C LEU A 62 12.01 -3.84 -4.74
N GLY A 63 12.66 -4.83 -4.15
CA GLY A 63 13.81 -5.51 -4.75
C GLY A 63 15.14 -4.89 -4.31
N GLY A 64 16.23 -5.33 -4.93
CA GLY A 64 17.57 -4.80 -4.66
C GLY A 64 18.65 -5.86 -4.80
N VAL A 65 19.77 -5.66 -4.12
CA VAL A 65 20.82 -6.66 -3.97
C VAL A 65 20.27 -7.85 -3.18
N ASP A 66 20.35 -9.05 -3.77
CA ASP A 66 19.86 -10.29 -3.18
C ASP A 66 20.54 -10.55 -1.82
N THR A 67 19.72 -10.65 -0.77
CA THR A 67 20.15 -10.92 0.60
C THR A 67 20.87 -12.26 0.74
N ASN A 68 20.63 -13.24 -0.15
CA ASN A 68 21.37 -14.50 -0.18
C ASN A 68 22.86 -14.29 -0.45
N GLY A 69 23.22 -13.22 -1.15
CA GLY A 69 24.61 -12.84 -1.44
C GLY A 69 25.33 -12.17 -0.27
N LEU A 70 24.61 -11.81 0.81
CA LEU A 70 25.15 -11.06 1.94
C LEU A 70 25.27 -11.94 3.19
N ASP A 71 26.28 -11.67 4.01
CA ASP A 71 26.32 -12.18 5.36
C ASP A 71 25.33 -11.40 6.24
N GLN A 72 24.35 -12.10 6.81
CA GLN A 72 23.26 -11.49 7.59
C GLN A 72 23.71 -10.79 8.88
N LYS A 73 24.91 -11.07 9.39
CA LYS A 73 25.46 -10.49 10.62
C LYS A 73 26.41 -9.33 10.38
N THR A 74 26.90 -9.15 9.16
CA THR A 74 27.88 -8.09 8.85
C THR A 74 27.48 -7.22 7.67
N MET A 75 26.50 -7.65 6.87
CA MET A 75 26.11 -7.03 5.59
C MET A 75 27.22 -7.05 4.51
N GLN A 76 28.29 -7.83 4.72
CA GLN A 76 29.35 -7.99 3.73
C GLN A 76 28.90 -8.92 2.59
N ALA A 77 29.31 -8.62 1.36
CA ALA A 77 29.15 -9.52 0.23
C ALA A 77 29.97 -10.80 0.45
N LYS A 78 29.32 -11.97 0.31
CA LYS A 78 29.96 -13.28 0.48
C LYS A 78 31.05 -13.55 -0.56
N SER A 79 30.88 -13.01 -1.77
CA SER A 79 31.78 -13.23 -2.90
C SER A 79 32.94 -12.24 -2.98
N VAL A 80 32.84 -11.09 -2.31
CA VAL A 80 33.84 -10.01 -2.40
C VAL A 80 34.16 -9.50 -0.99
N PRO A 81 35.27 -9.96 -0.39
CA PRO A 81 35.70 -9.47 0.91
C PRO A 81 35.93 -7.96 0.92
N GLY A 82 35.45 -7.28 1.97
CA GLY A 82 35.56 -5.83 2.15
C GLY A 82 34.50 -4.99 1.41
N LEU A 83 33.58 -5.61 0.65
CA LEU A 83 32.44 -4.92 0.05
C LEU A 83 31.17 -5.14 0.89
N PHE A 84 30.45 -4.07 1.20
CA PHE A 84 29.24 -4.08 2.04
C PHE A 84 28.07 -3.40 1.33
N PHE A 85 26.85 -3.87 1.60
CA PHE A 85 25.60 -3.26 1.11
C PHE A 85 24.64 -3.05 2.27
N ILE A 86 24.12 -1.83 2.43
CA ILE A 86 23.25 -1.44 3.54
C ILE A 86 22.06 -0.60 3.05
N GLY A 87 21.02 -0.51 3.87
CA GLY A 87 19.85 0.31 3.57
C GLY A 87 19.05 -0.16 2.36
N GLU A 88 18.41 0.79 1.66
CA GLU A 88 17.41 0.52 0.63
C GLU A 88 17.96 -0.17 -0.63
N VAL A 89 19.28 -0.16 -0.85
CA VAL A 89 19.87 -0.86 -2.01
C VAL A 89 19.76 -2.38 -1.88
N VAL A 90 19.56 -2.89 -0.66
CA VAL A 90 19.39 -4.32 -0.36
C VAL A 90 17.93 -4.70 -0.56
N ASP A 91 17.67 -5.92 -1.03
CA ASP A 91 16.32 -6.49 -1.19
C ASP A 91 15.62 -6.75 0.16
N VAL A 92 15.31 -5.67 0.86
CA VAL A 92 14.56 -5.60 2.11
C VAL A 92 13.70 -4.34 2.09
N THR A 93 12.39 -4.52 2.02
CA THR A 93 11.43 -3.41 1.93
C THR A 93 10.46 -3.46 3.11
N GLY A 94 10.47 -2.41 3.93
CA GLY A 94 9.56 -2.23 5.05
C GLY A 94 8.22 -1.64 4.64
N TRP A 95 7.21 -1.82 5.49
CA TRP A 95 5.93 -1.10 5.36
C TRP A 95 6.10 0.40 5.59
N LEU A 96 5.07 1.17 5.21
CA LEU A 96 4.97 2.57 5.58
C LEU A 96 4.92 2.72 7.11
N GLY A 97 5.52 3.78 7.64
CA GLY A 97 5.53 4.07 9.08
C GLY A 97 6.88 3.91 9.77
N GLY A 98 7.99 4.17 9.06
CA GLY A 98 9.33 4.24 9.65
C GLY A 98 10.18 2.97 9.58
N TYR A 99 9.63 1.86 9.07
CA TYR A 99 10.35 0.58 8.96
C TYR A 99 11.56 0.65 8.02
N ASN A 100 11.46 1.38 6.90
CA ASN A 100 12.59 1.56 5.98
C ASN A 100 13.75 2.35 6.61
N PHE A 101 13.44 3.37 7.42
CA PHE A 101 14.46 4.07 8.20
C PHE A 101 15.07 3.14 9.24
N GLN A 102 14.26 2.40 10.00
CA GLN A 102 14.76 1.44 10.98
C GLN A 102 15.69 0.39 10.36
N TRP A 103 15.36 -0.09 9.15
CA TRP A 103 16.23 -0.98 8.38
C TRP A 103 17.55 -0.30 7.99
N ALA A 104 17.49 0.93 7.47
CA ALA A 104 18.69 1.68 7.12
C ALA A 104 19.61 1.89 8.33
N TRP A 105 19.06 2.22 9.51
CA TRP A 105 19.83 2.35 10.75
C TRP A 105 20.46 1.03 11.19
N SER A 106 19.67 -0.05 11.20
CA SER A 106 20.12 -1.35 11.70
C SER A 106 21.19 -1.95 10.81
N SER A 107 20.98 -1.96 9.49
CA SER A 107 21.95 -2.49 8.52
C SER A 107 23.23 -1.66 8.49
N GLY A 108 23.11 -0.32 8.51
CA GLY A 108 24.25 0.59 8.58
C GLY A 108 25.08 0.40 9.85
N TRP A 109 24.42 0.27 11.01
CA TRP A 109 25.09 0.00 12.29
C TRP A 109 25.89 -1.30 12.23
N VAL A 110 25.25 -2.39 11.80
CA VAL A 110 25.87 -3.73 11.78
C VAL A 110 27.08 -3.77 10.84
N ALA A 111 26.98 -3.17 9.64
CA ALA A 111 28.12 -3.06 8.73
C ALA A 111 29.26 -2.23 9.33
N GLY A 112 28.94 -1.11 9.97
CA GLY A 112 29.93 -0.24 10.60
C GLY A 112 30.66 -0.87 11.79
N GLN A 113 30.08 -1.88 12.45
CA GLN A 113 30.76 -2.63 13.51
C GLN A 113 31.66 -3.76 12.97
N ALA A 114 31.49 -4.16 11.71
CA ALA A 114 32.21 -5.27 11.09
C ALA A 114 33.32 -4.84 10.12
N ALA A 115 33.32 -3.57 9.69
CA ALA A 115 34.25 -2.99 8.72
C ALA A 115 35.59 -2.57 9.32
#